data_AF-A0A2G2WHK0-F1
#
_entry.id   AF-A0A2G2WHK0-F1
#
_cell.length_a   1.000
_cell.length_b   1.000
_cell.length_c   1.000
_cell.angle_alpha   90.00
_cell.angle_beta   90.00
_cell.angle_gamma   90.00
#
_symmetry.space_group_name_H-M   'P 1'
#
loop_
_entity.id
_entity.type
_entity.pdbx_description
1 polymer ?
#
loop_
_entity_poly.entity_id
_entity_poly.type
_entity_poly.pdbx_seq_one_letter_code
_entity_poly.pdbx_strand_id
1 'polypeptide(L)'
;MNKHSSSNTHGKMIDSWKTRGMGAGRKLKSHRWRQRWTDKSYKKSHLSNEWKKPFAGSSHAKGIVLEKMTHAVGDIPGVRFKVVKVSGVSLLALFKEKKEKPRS
;
A
#
# COMPACT_ATOMS: atom_id res chain seq x y z
N MET A 1 -5.21 -24.70 -20.96
CA MET A 1 -4.88 -23.27 -20.71
C MET A 1 -4.34 -23.15 -19.30
N ASN A 2 -3.01 -23.16 -19.15
CA ASN A 2 -2.34 -23.19 -17.85
C ASN A 2 -2.30 -21.81 -17.20
N LYS A 3 -2.87 -21.71 -16.00
CA LYS A 3 -2.73 -20.54 -15.12
C LYS A 3 -1.29 -20.51 -14.60
N HIS A 4 -0.57 -19.46 -14.95
CA HIS A 4 0.74 -19.16 -14.37
C HIS A 4 0.53 -18.69 -12.92
N SER A 5 0.82 -19.57 -11.96
CA SER A 5 0.96 -19.21 -10.55
C SER A 5 2.31 -18.52 -10.36
N SER A 6 2.31 -17.19 -10.27
CA SER A 6 3.50 -16.40 -9.93
C SER A 6 3.96 -16.72 -8.51
N SER A 7 4.85 -17.69 -8.35
CA SER A 7 5.60 -17.90 -7.11
C SER A 7 6.56 -16.73 -6.91
N ASN A 8 6.41 -16.02 -5.79
CA ASN A 8 7.31 -14.97 -5.33
C ASN A 8 8.68 -15.58 -4.98
N THR A 9 9.60 -15.63 -5.94
CA THR A 9 10.94 -16.24 -5.84
C THR A 9 11.99 -15.31 -5.22
N HIS A 10 11.70 -14.72 -4.05
CA HIS A 10 12.73 -14.09 -3.20
C HIS A 10 13.04 -14.95 -1.98
N GLY A 11 13.31 -16.22 -2.23
CA GLY A 11 13.76 -17.15 -1.22
C GLY A 11 14.54 -18.26 -1.87
N LYS A 12 15.78 -18.46 -1.42
CA LYS A 12 16.74 -19.51 -1.81
C LYS A 12 17.70 -19.16 -2.96
N MET A 13 18.39 -18.03 -2.85
CA MET A 13 19.81 -18.03 -3.21
C MET A 13 20.60 -18.28 -1.92
N ILE A 14 21.31 -19.41 -1.88
CA ILE A 14 22.32 -19.69 -0.85
C ILE A 14 23.43 -18.64 -1.01
N ASP A 15 23.39 -17.60 -0.18
CA ASP A 15 24.42 -16.59 -0.08
C ASP A 15 25.77 -17.26 0.25
N SER A 16 26.59 -17.49 -0.79
CA SER A 16 27.88 -18.21 -0.77
C SER A 16 28.88 -17.71 0.29
N TRP A 17 28.67 -16.50 0.81
CA TRP A 17 29.48 -15.83 1.82
C TRP A 17 29.02 -16.05 3.28
N LYS A 18 27.96 -16.84 3.53
CA LYS A 18 27.47 -17.16 4.88
C LYS A 18 28.24 -18.33 5.51
N THR A 19 28.49 -18.25 6.81
CA THR A 19 29.20 -19.30 7.56
C THR A 19 28.39 -20.59 7.64
N ARG A 20 29.03 -21.73 7.34
CA ARG A 20 28.40 -23.07 7.26
C ARG A 20 28.77 -24.01 8.42
N GLY A 21 29.55 -23.53 9.40
CA GLY A 21 30.02 -24.35 10.52
C GLY A 21 28.89 -24.74 11.49
N MET A 22 28.96 -25.97 12.02
CA MET A 22 28.14 -26.40 13.15
C MET A 22 28.45 -25.49 14.35
N GLY A 23 27.43 -24.83 14.91
CA GLY A 23 27.59 -23.81 15.97
C GLY A 23 27.50 -22.35 15.49
N ALA A 24 27.42 -22.07 14.18
CA ALA A 24 27.28 -20.69 13.66
C ALA A 24 25.86 -20.09 13.73
N GLY A 25 24.90 -20.79 14.35
CA GLY A 25 23.48 -20.42 14.36
C GLY A 25 23.18 -19.03 14.92
N ARG A 26 23.87 -18.61 15.99
CA ARG A 26 23.73 -17.26 16.56
C ARG A 26 24.09 -16.17 15.54
N LYS A 27 25.20 -16.33 14.83
CA LYS A 27 25.66 -15.40 13.78
C LYS A 27 24.64 -15.31 12.64
N LEU A 28 24.13 -16.45 12.18
CA LEU A 28 23.12 -16.50 11.11
C LEU A 28 21.80 -15.84 11.52
N LYS A 29 21.36 -16.00 12.78
CA LYS A 29 20.16 -15.32 13.32
C LYS A 29 20.34 -13.81 13.36
N SER A 30 21.45 -13.32 13.95
CA SER A 30 21.75 -11.88 14.01
C SER A 30 21.90 -11.26 12.63
N HIS A 31 22.53 -11.99 11.71
CA HIS A 31 22.69 -11.56 10.33
C HIS A 31 21.35 -11.44 9.60
N ARG A 32 20.47 -12.44 9.75
CA ARG A 32 19.13 -12.41 9.16
C ARG A 32 18.27 -11.29 9.74
N TRP A 33 18.39 -11.00 11.04
CA TRP A 33 17.70 -9.86 11.65
C TRP A 33 18.14 -8.53 11.04
N ARG A 34 19.45 -8.31 10.86
CA ARG A 34 19.97 -7.10 10.20
C ARG A 34 19.55 -6.99 8.73
N GLN A 35 19.63 -8.08 7.97
CA GLN A 35 19.16 -8.11 6.57
C GLN A 35 17.66 -7.79 6.47
N ARG A 36 16.85 -8.29 7.40
CA ARG A 36 15.40 -8.05 7.36
C ARG A 36 15.02 -6.58 7.54
N TRP A 37 15.85 -5.77 8.21
CA TRP A 37 15.62 -4.33 8.34
C TRP A 37 15.82 -3.55 7.03
N THR A 38 16.51 -4.11 6.04
CA THR A 38 16.60 -3.52 4.69
C THR A 38 15.36 -3.80 3.84
N ASP A 39 14.56 -4.82 4.20
CA ASP A 39 13.34 -5.16 3.50
C ASP A 39 12.28 -4.08 3.74
N LYS A 40 11.90 -3.36 2.66
CA LYS A 40 10.93 -2.24 2.72
C LYS A 40 9.58 -2.67 3.30
N SER A 41 9.09 -3.86 2.95
CA SER A 41 7.83 -4.41 3.45
C SER A 41 7.88 -4.68 4.95
N TYR A 42 8.97 -5.29 5.43
CA TYR A 42 9.20 -5.56 6.86
C TYR A 42 9.35 -4.27 7.65
N LYS A 43 10.18 -3.33 7.17
CA LYS A 43 10.36 -2.01 7.80
C LYS A 43 9.04 -1.24 7.88
N LYS A 44 8.21 -1.31 6.85
CA LYS A 44 6.89 -0.65 6.80
C LYS A 44 5.89 -1.24 7.80
N SER A 45 5.92 -2.55 8.04
CA SER A 45 5.01 -3.19 9.00
C SER A 45 5.49 -3.14 10.45
N HIS A 46 6.81 -3.05 10.68
CA HIS A 46 7.40 -3.05 12.03
C HIS A 46 7.67 -1.65 12.59
N LEU A 47 7.47 -0.59 11.79
CA LEU A 47 7.46 0.79 12.25
C LEU A 47 6.02 1.28 12.39
N SER A 48 5.75 2.14 13.38
CA SER A 48 4.45 2.80 13.60
C SER A 48 4.07 3.85 12.55
N ASN A 49 4.62 3.73 11.33
CA ASN A 49 4.39 4.64 10.21
C ASN A 49 2.95 4.62 9.70
N GLU A 50 2.18 3.59 10.04
CA GLU A 50 0.79 3.43 9.60
C GLU A 50 -0.12 4.54 10.14
N TRP A 51 0.03 4.89 11.41
CA TRP A 51 -0.76 5.92 12.10
C TRP A 51 -0.44 7.35 11.65
N LYS A 52 0.76 7.56 11.09
CA LYS A 52 1.18 8.86 10.55
C LYS A 52 0.63 9.16 9.15
N LYS A 53 -0.09 8.21 8.53
CA LYS A 53 -0.63 8.34 7.18
C LYS A 53 -2.06 8.89 7.24
N PRO A 54 -2.51 9.63 6.21
CA PRO A 54 -3.80 10.33 6.23
C PRO A 54 -5.05 9.42 6.39
N PHE A 55 -4.95 8.12 6.08
CA PHE A 55 -6.02 7.16 6.34
C PHE A 55 -5.76 6.26 7.55
N ALA A 56 -4.63 6.41 8.26
CA ALA A 56 -4.27 5.65 9.45
C ALA A 56 -4.39 4.11 9.29
N GLY A 57 -4.18 3.58 8.08
CA GLY A 57 -4.34 2.15 7.76
C GLY A 57 -5.70 1.75 7.17
N SER A 58 -6.70 2.65 7.18
CA SER A 58 -7.98 2.44 6.52
C SER A 58 -7.88 2.46 4.99
N SER A 59 -8.77 1.73 4.32
CA SER A 59 -8.88 1.71 2.86
C SER A 59 -9.55 2.97 2.29
N HIS A 60 -10.44 3.59 3.07
CA HIS A 60 -11.25 4.75 2.66
C HIS A 60 -11.42 5.71 3.83
N ALA A 61 -11.69 6.98 3.52
CA ALA A 61 -12.09 7.98 4.50
C ALA A 61 -13.27 8.80 3.97
N LYS A 62 -14.00 9.44 4.89
CA LYS A 62 -15.03 10.44 4.58
C LYS A 62 -14.47 11.80 4.99
N GLY A 63 -14.64 12.79 4.13
CA GLY A 63 -14.19 14.16 4.38
C GLY A 63 -15.18 15.17 3.80
N ILE A 64 -15.03 16.42 4.22
CA ILE A 64 -15.80 17.56 3.74
C ILE A 64 -14.96 18.28 2.68
N VAL A 65 -15.59 18.73 1.61
CA VAL A 65 -14.94 19.53 0.58
C VAL A 65 -14.87 20.98 1.05
N LEU A 66 -13.69 21.57 0.97
CA LEU A 66 -13.48 22.99 1.30
C LEU A 66 -13.51 23.85 0.02
N GLU A 67 -12.71 23.47 -0.99
CA GLU A 67 -12.55 24.24 -2.22
C GLU A 67 -12.53 23.33 -3.46
N LYS A 68 -12.89 23.89 -4.61
CA LYS A 68 -12.85 23.20 -5.91
C LYS A 68 -11.69 23.75 -6.74
N MET A 69 -10.67 22.93 -6.94
CA MET A 69 -9.53 23.26 -7.81
C MET A 69 -9.86 22.95 -9.28
N THR A 70 -9.32 23.77 -10.19
CA THR A 70 -9.54 23.68 -11.64
C THR A 70 -8.29 23.13 -12.34
N HIS A 71 -8.04 21.83 -12.25
CA HIS A 71 -6.92 21.19 -12.95
C HIS A 71 -7.36 19.88 -13.61
N ALA A 72 -6.78 19.55 -14.77
CA ALA A 72 -7.11 18.36 -15.55
C ALA A 72 -6.59 17.09 -14.86
N VAL A 73 -7.41 16.04 -14.85
CA VAL A 73 -7.07 14.75 -14.23
C VAL A 73 -6.06 14.02 -15.12
N GLY A 74 -4.78 14.06 -14.75
CA GLY A 74 -3.71 13.35 -15.46
C GLY A 74 -2.31 13.88 -15.15
N ASP A 75 -2.17 15.21 -15.12
CA ASP A 75 -0.87 15.89 -15.01
C ASP A 75 -0.64 16.51 -13.62
N ILE A 76 -1.34 16.04 -12.59
CA ILE A 76 -1.29 16.66 -11.25
C ILE A 76 -0.28 15.92 -10.36
N PRO A 77 0.96 16.40 -10.21
CA PRO A 77 1.87 15.87 -9.21
C PRO A 77 1.30 16.10 -7.80
N GLY A 78 1.31 15.07 -6.97
CA GLY A 78 0.94 15.18 -5.56
C GLY A 78 -0.52 14.80 -5.21
N VAL A 79 -1.41 14.60 -6.18
CA VAL A 79 -2.76 14.09 -5.90
C VAL A 79 -2.72 12.56 -5.75
N ARG A 80 -3.01 12.09 -4.54
CA ARG A 80 -2.90 10.66 -4.16
C ARG A 80 -4.24 9.97 -3.91
N PHE A 81 -5.34 10.72 -3.93
CA PHE A 81 -6.67 10.25 -3.58
C PHE A 81 -7.65 10.48 -4.71
N LYS A 82 -8.65 9.60 -4.81
CA LYS A 82 -9.77 9.72 -5.75
C LYS A 82 -11.09 9.76 -5.00
N VAL A 83 -12.03 10.56 -5.47
CA VAL A 83 -13.39 10.60 -4.93
C VAL A 83 -14.17 9.38 -5.42
N VAL A 84 -14.81 8.66 -4.50
CA VAL A 84 -15.62 7.45 -4.82
C VAL A 84 -17.13 7.71 -4.71
N LYS A 85 -17.54 8.54 -3.75
CA LYS A 85 -18.93 8.83 -3.44
C LYS A 85 -19.12 10.29 -3.01
N VAL A 86 -20.31 10.83 -3.25
CA VAL A 86 -20.72 12.20 -2.86
C VAL A 86 -22.12 12.12 -2.24
N SER A 87 -22.35 12.81 -1.12
CA SER A 87 -23.65 12.84 -0.42
C SER A 87 -24.30 11.46 -0.21
N GLY A 88 -23.49 10.42 0.03
CA GLY A 88 -23.98 9.04 0.24
C GLY A 88 -24.23 8.23 -1.04
N VAL A 89 -24.11 8.83 -2.23
CA VAL A 89 -24.32 8.16 -3.53
C VAL A 89 -22.98 7.95 -4.24
N SER A 90 -22.82 6.82 -4.93
CA SER A 90 -21.61 6.54 -5.70
C SER A 90 -21.50 7.50 -6.89
N LEU A 91 -20.30 8.05 -7.12
CA LEU A 91 -20.07 9.00 -8.22
C LEU A 91 -20.38 8.35 -9.59
N LEU A 92 -20.11 7.05 -9.72
CA LEU A 92 -20.42 6.28 -10.92
C LEU A 92 -21.93 6.16 -11.17
N ALA A 93 -22.77 6.07 -10.13
CA ALA A 93 -24.22 6.01 -10.30
C ALA A 93 -24.79 7.36 -10.72
N LEU A 94 -24.22 8.47 -10.23
CA LEU A 94 -24.58 9.82 -10.69
C LEU A 94 -24.16 10.03 -12.15
N PHE A 95 -22.92 9.65 -12.51
CA PHE A 95 -22.39 9.82 -13.86
C PHE A 95 -23.14 8.98 -14.90
N LYS A 96 -23.59 7.78 -14.51
CA LYS A 96 -24.42 6.91 -15.37
C LYS A 96 -25.93 7.21 -15.24
N GLU A 97 -26.30 8.29 -14.57
CA GLU A 97 -27.69 8.73 -14.38
C GLU A 97 -28.60 7.65 -13.76
N LYS A 98 -28.03 6.68 -13.05
CA LYS A 98 -28.77 5.59 -12.38
C LYS A 98 -29.39 6.04 -11.06
N LYS A 99 -28.87 7.11 -10.47
CA LYS A 99 -29.35 7.74 -9.24
C LYS A 99 -29.17 9.24 -9.37
N GLU A 100 -30.11 10.01 -8.83
CA GLU A 100 -29.93 11.46 -8.71
C GLU A 100 -29.16 11.82 -7.45
N LYS A 101 -28.49 12.98 -7.48
CA LYS A 101 -27.84 13.52 -6.29
C LYS A 101 -28.92 13.93 -5.29
N PRO A 102 -28.91 13.41 -4.05
CA PRO A 102 -29.83 13.87 -3.04
C PRO A 102 -29.59 15.36 -2.80
N ARG A 103 -30.63 16.16 -3.04
CA ARG A 103 -30.71 17.58 -2.71
C ARG A 103 -31.29 17.66 -1.29
N SER A 104 -30.59 18.36 -0.42
CA SER A 104 -31.09 18.79 0.90
C SER A 104 -31.85 20.09 0.75
#